data_AF-A0A8E2KZJ9-F1
#
_entry.id   AF-A0A8E2KZJ9-F1
#
_cell.length_a   1.000
_cell.length_b   1.000
_cell.length_c   1.000
_cell.angle_alpha   90.00
_cell.angle_beta   90.00
_cell.angle_gamma   90.00
#
_symmetry.space_group_name_H-M   'P 1'
#
loop_
_entity.id
_entity.type
_entity.pdbx_description
1 polymer ?
#
loop_
_entity_poly.entity_id
_entity_poly.type
_entity_poly.pdbx_seq_one_letter_code
_entity_poly.pdbx_strand_id
1 'polypeptide(L)'
;MMRVRPDAVERARAWRFHPRQQLEEDGDELLVRFHSGGLLELAIHLLAWAGDLVIEEPVALKEIVARRLVEGKRPASVVLPG
;
A
#
# COMPACT_ATOMS: atom_id res chain seq x y z
N MET A 1 -5.89 1.71 8.34
CA MET A 1 -6.13 0.26 8.22
C MET A 1 -6.04 -0.18 6.77
N MET A 2 -5.51 -1.36 6.55
CA MET A 2 -5.48 -2.05 5.26
C MET A 2 -6.04 -3.45 5.42
N ARG A 3 -6.65 -3.96 4.36
CA ARG A 3 -7.18 -5.31 4.24
C ARG A 3 -6.41 -6.06 3.16
N VAL A 4 -5.76 -7.14 3.53
CA VAL A 4 -4.96 -7.97 2.62
C VAL A 4 -5.84 -9.07 2.07
N ARG A 5 -5.76 -9.30 0.76
CA ARG A 5 -6.52 -10.35 0.09
C ARG A 5 -6.03 -11.75 0.47
N PRO A 6 -6.87 -12.80 0.33
CA PRO A 6 -6.54 -14.14 0.80
C PRO A 6 -5.24 -14.72 0.22
N ASP A 7 -4.97 -14.46 -1.06
CA ASP A 7 -3.79 -14.91 -1.78
C ASP A 7 -2.48 -14.25 -1.30
N ALA A 8 -2.57 -13.11 -0.60
CA ALA A 8 -1.42 -12.36 -0.12
C ALA A 8 -1.21 -12.42 1.41
N VAL A 9 -2.07 -13.12 2.15
CA VAL A 9 -2.04 -13.19 3.63
C VAL A 9 -0.69 -13.69 4.14
N GLU A 10 -0.18 -14.81 3.62
CA GLU A 10 1.08 -15.38 4.09
C GLU A 10 2.27 -14.44 3.86
N ARG A 11 2.29 -13.76 2.71
CA ARG A 11 3.28 -12.73 2.42
C ARG A 11 3.16 -11.55 3.39
N ALA A 12 1.94 -11.13 3.74
CA ALA A 12 1.70 -10.02 4.66
C ALA A 12 2.12 -10.34 6.10
N ARG A 13 1.95 -11.59 6.56
CA ARG A 13 2.42 -12.02 7.88
C ARG A 13 3.95 -11.96 8.01
N ALA A 14 4.66 -12.27 6.92
CA ALA A 14 6.11 -12.17 6.86
C ALA A 14 6.62 -10.72 6.68
N TRP A 15 5.74 -9.76 6.43
CA TRP A 15 6.11 -8.38 6.14
C TRP A 15 5.90 -7.45 7.34
N ARG A 16 6.86 -6.56 7.56
CA ARG A 16 6.75 -5.47 8.54
C ARG A 16 6.43 -4.16 7.84
N PHE A 17 5.16 -3.80 7.79
CA PHE A 17 4.66 -2.49 7.33
C PHE A 17 5.06 -1.38 8.29
N HIS A 18 5.00 -1.64 9.60
CA HIS A 18 5.38 -0.68 10.64
C HIS A 18 5.80 -1.42 11.92
N PRO A 19 6.75 -0.88 12.72
CA PRO A 19 7.20 -1.54 13.96
C PRO A 19 6.10 -1.82 14.99
N ARG A 20 5.02 -1.02 14.96
CA ARG A 20 3.86 -1.14 15.86
C ARG A 20 2.60 -1.63 15.15
N GLN A 21 2.75 -2.41 14.08
CA GLN A 21 1.59 -2.98 13.39
C GLN A 21 0.85 -4.00 14.25
N GLN A 22 -0.46 -4.03 14.08
CA GLN A 22 -1.34 -5.07 14.60
C GLN A 22 -1.90 -5.82 13.40
N LEU A 23 -1.92 -7.15 13.53
CA LEU A 23 -2.47 -8.07 12.55
C LEU A 23 -3.69 -8.73 13.17
N GLU A 24 -4.80 -8.74 12.45
CA GLU A 24 -6.08 -9.29 12.87
C GLU A 24 -6.61 -10.16 11.74
N GLU A 25 -6.97 -11.41 12.04
CA GLU A 25 -7.54 -12.34 11.06
C GLU A 25 -9.02 -12.01 10.86
N ASP A 26 -9.46 -11.97 9.61
CA ASP A 26 -10.85 -11.70 9.25
C ASP A 26 -11.28 -12.67 8.14
N GLY A 27 -11.71 -13.87 8.54
CA GLY A 27 -11.99 -14.96 7.60
C GLY A 27 -10.72 -15.44 6.91
N ASP A 28 -10.71 -15.41 5.58
CA ASP A 28 -9.55 -15.72 4.74
C ASP A 28 -8.69 -14.48 4.45
N GLU A 29 -9.07 -13.30 4.95
CA GLU A 29 -8.34 -12.05 4.81
C GLU A 29 -7.56 -11.68 6.07
N LEU A 30 -6.69 -10.67 5.95
CA LEU A 30 -5.92 -10.14 7.07
C LEU A 30 -6.05 -8.61 7.16
N LEU A 31 -6.48 -8.13 8.32
CA LEU A 31 -6.50 -6.72 8.67
C LEU A 31 -5.15 -6.30 9.24
N VAL A 32 -4.61 -5.20 8.71
CA VAL A 32 -3.34 -4.60 9.12
C VAL A 32 -3.60 -3.17 9.61
N ARG A 33 -3.34 -2.93 10.90
CA ARG A 33 -3.52 -1.63 11.55
C ARG A 33 -2.20 -1.09 12.07
N PHE A 34 -1.89 0.16 11.76
CA PHE A 34 -0.76 0.89 12.32
C PHE A 34 -0.95 2.39 12.12
N HIS A 35 -0.20 3.18 12.89
CA HIS A 35 -0.03 4.61 12.66
C HIS A 35 1.29 4.84 11.94
N SER A 36 1.29 5.68 10.92
CA SER A 36 2.49 6.13 10.20
C SER A 36 2.68 7.63 10.41
N GLY A 37 3.93 8.07 10.54
CA GLY A 37 4.29 9.50 10.54
C GLY A 37 4.32 10.13 9.14
N GLY A 38 4.30 9.32 8.08
CA GLY A 38 4.43 9.77 6.70
C GLY A 38 3.54 8.97 5.74
N LEU A 39 2.51 9.61 5.18
CA LEU A 39 1.64 8.98 4.16
C LEU A 39 2.37 8.78 2.83
N LEU A 40 3.33 9.65 2.51
CA LEU A 40 4.06 9.62 1.25
C LEU A 40 4.99 8.40 1.17
N GLU A 41 5.80 8.22 2.21
CA GLU A 41 6.71 7.08 2.37
C GLU A 41 5.93 5.78 2.37
N LEU A 42 4.84 5.72 3.14
CA LEU A 42 3.96 4.56 3.16
C LEU A 42 3.39 4.26 1.76
N ALA A 43 2.93 5.27 1.04
CA ALA A 43 2.40 5.08 -0.31
C ALA A 43 3.43 4.46 -1.27
N ILE A 44 4.71 4.87 -1.17
CA ILE A 44 5.81 4.29 -1.98
C ILE A 44 5.95 2.80 -1.70
N HIS A 45 5.94 2.40 -0.42
CA HIS A 45 6.02 0.98 -0.05
C HIS A 45 4.80 0.17 -0.54
N LEU A 46 3.61 0.77 -0.50
CA LEU A 46 2.37 0.10 -0.91
C LEU A 46 2.24 -0.11 -2.43
N LEU A 47 3.05 0.56 -3.26
CA LEU A 47 3.05 0.29 -4.70
C LEU A 47 3.44 -1.17 -5.02
N ALA A 48 4.33 -1.78 -4.23
CA ALA A 48 4.73 -3.18 -4.37
C ALA A 48 3.66 -4.19 -3.87
N TRP A 49 2.52 -3.68 -3.40
CA TRP A 49 1.37 -4.44 -2.93
C TRP A 49 0.12 -4.13 -3.78
N ALA A 50 0.29 -3.49 -4.94
CA ALA A 50 -0.81 -3.17 -5.83
C ALA A 50 -1.52 -4.45 -6.28
N GLY A 51 -2.81 -4.56 -5.96
CA GLY A 51 -3.62 -5.76 -6.22
C GLY A 51 -3.79 -6.65 -5.01
N ASP A 52 -2.77 -6.76 -4.15
CA ASP A 52 -2.70 -7.69 -3.01
C ASP A 52 -3.44 -7.19 -1.77
N LEU A 53 -3.72 -5.89 -1.68
CA LEU A 53 -4.42 -5.28 -0.55
C LEU A 53 -5.32 -4.12 -0.95
N VAL A 54 -6.25 -3.80 -0.05
CA VAL A 54 -7.14 -2.64 -0.11
C VAL A 54 -6.80 -1.72 1.05
N ILE A 55 -6.61 -0.43 0.76
CA ILE A 55 -6.44 0.59 1.79
C ILE A 55 -7.83 1.02 2.24
N GLU A 56 -8.18 0.82 3.50
CA GLU A 56 -9.49 1.20 4.06
C GLU A 56 -9.47 2.61 4.64
N GLU A 57 -8.36 3.01 5.27
CA GLU A 57 -8.16 4.34 5.84
C GLU A 57 -6.65 4.61 6.06
N PRO A 58 -6.20 5.88 6.08
CA PRO A 58 -6.99 7.08 5.83
C PRO A 58 -7.27 7.29 4.33
N VAL A 59 -8.34 8.03 4.01
CA VAL A 59 -8.72 8.37 2.62
C VAL A 59 -7.57 9.03 1.87
N ALA A 60 -6.85 9.95 2.52
CA ALA A 60 -5.70 10.63 1.93
C ALA A 60 -4.61 9.65 1.44
N LEU A 61 -4.38 8.54 2.14
CA LEU A 61 -3.43 7.52 1.68
C LEU A 61 -3.91 6.85 0.39
N LYS A 62 -5.21 6.55 0.28
CA LYS A 62 -5.80 5.98 -0.94
C LYS A 62 -5.56 6.89 -2.14
N GLU A 63 -5.82 8.18 -1.97
CA GLU A 63 -5.63 9.19 -3.02
C GLU A 63 -4.17 9.29 -3.47
N ILE A 64 -3.24 9.30 -2.50
CA ILE A 64 -1.80 9.35 -2.78
C ILE A 64 -1.34 8.11 -3.56
N VAL A 65 -1.79 6.91 -3.18
CA VAL A 65 -1.46 5.65 -3.86
C VAL A 65 -2.09 5.59 -5.25
N ALA A 66 -3.38 5.94 -5.38
CA ALA A 66 -4.08 5.96 -6.65
C ALA A 66 -3.40 6.89 -7.67
N ARG A 67 -3.03 8.11 -7.24
CA ARG A 67 -2.28 9.04 -8.09
C ARG A 67 -0.95 8.46 -8.57
N ARG A 68 -0.18 7.85 -7.66
CA ARG A 68 1.12 7.24 -8.01
C ARG A 68 0.99 6.07 -8.97
N LEU A 69 -0.05 5.25 -8.82
CA LEU A 69 -0.32 4.15 -9.75
C LEU A 69 -0.63 4.66 -11.16
N VAL A 70 -1.32 5.80 -11.28
CA VAL A 70 -1.54 6.47 -12.57
C VAL A 70 -0.25 7.04 -13.13
N GLU A 71 0.55 7.73 -12.30
CA GLU A 71 1.84 8.30 -12.69
C GLU A 71 2.82 7.23 -13.18
N GLY A 72 2.93 6.10 -12.47
CA GLY A 72 3.81 4.98 -12.85
C GLY A 72 3.38 4.25 -14.13
N LYS A 73 2.12 4.40 -14.56
CA LYS A 73 1.63 3.86 -15.85
C LYS A 73 1.87 4.81 -17.02
N ARG A 74 2.18 6.08 -16.77
CA ARG A 74 2.48 7.02 -17.85
C ARG A 74 3.89 6.74 -18.38
N PRO A 75 4.10 6.71 -19.71
CA PRO A 75 5.44 6.68 -20.26
C PRO A 75 6.20 7.90 -19.77
N ALA A 76 7.41 7.69 -19.27
CA ALA A 76 8.29 8.79 -18.87
C ALA A 76 8.67 9.59 -20.11
N SER A 77 8.00 10.72 -20.33
CA SER A 77 8.42 11.71 -21.31
C SER A 77 9.66 12.41 -20.77
N VAL A 78 10.84 11.86 -21.06
CA VAL A 78 12.09 12.59 -20.89
C VAL A 78 12.24 13.51 -22.09
N VAL A 79 11.95 14.80 -21.91
CA VAL A 79 12.33 15.81 -22.90
C VAL A 79 13.81 16.11 -22.66
N LEU A 80 14.69 15.58 -23.51
CA LEU A 80 16.08 15.97 -23.52
C LEU A 80 16.19 17.38 -24.12
N PRO A 81 16.98 18.30 -23.53
CA PRO A 81 17.32 19.54 -24.22
C PRO A 81 18.15 19.18 -25.46
N GLY A 82 17.74 19.70 -26.61
CA GLY A 82 18.48 19.61 -27.88
C GLY A 82 19.68 20.53 -27.93
#